data_AF-A0A6A6Y553-F1
#
_entry.id   AF-A0A6A6Y553-F1
#
_cell.length_a   1.000
_cell.length_b   1.000
_cell.length_c   1.000
_cell.angle_alpha   90.00
_cell.angle_beta   90.00
_cell.angle_gamma   90.00
#
_symmetry.space_group_name_H-M   'P 1'
#
loop_
_entity.id
_entity.type
_entity.pdbx_description
1 polymer ?
#
loop_
_entity_poly.entity_id
_entity_poly.type
_entity_poly.pdbx_seq_one_letter_code
_entity_poly.pdbx_strand_id
1 'polypeptide(L)'
;PPSARPAPNAGLCWRCSAPNQIRTSGMDSENPNSGRPYRECTNRNCDSFNGFADHRGLDPNHRHCECGIPSRIVARRNRNARGKRELFYRCANGTCGARLGDVRGPSGRVLEFTDAQIDKMVDAGQI
;
A
#
# COMPACT_ATOMS: atom_id res chain seq x y z
N PRO A 1 -17.64 2.74 19.00
CA PRO A 1 -16.24 2.44 18.62
C PRO A 1 -15.35 3.69 18.74
N PRO A 2 -14.19 3.65 19.43
CA PRO A 2 -13.33 4.82 19.45
C PRO A 2 -12.77 5.02 18.03
N SER A 3 -13.02 6.20 17.47
CA SER A 3 -12.46 6.63 16.18
C SER A 3 -10.96 6.40 16.20
N ALA A 4 -10.44 5.63 15.25
CA ALA A 4 -9.01 5.46 15.05
C ALA A 4 -8.38 6.87 14.98
N ARG A 5 -7.50 7.19 15.93
CA ARG A 5 -6.76 8.47 15.92
C ARG A 5 -6.10 8.60 14.55
N PRO A 6 -6.30 9.72 13.82
CA PRO A 6 -5.58 9.92 12.57
C PRO A 6 -4.09 9.88 12.90
N ALA A 7 -3.36 8.98 12.22
CA ALA A 7 -1.94 8.80 12.46
C ALA A 7 -1.21 10.13 12.35
N PRO A 8 -0.23 10.41 13.24
CA PRO A 8 0.58 11.61 13.13
C PRO A 8 1.22 11.59 11.74
N ASN A 9 0.97 12.65 10.96
CA ASN A 9 1.44 12.86 9.58
C ASN A 9 0.59 12.31 8.43
N ALA A 10 -0.65 11.84 8.65
CA ALA A 10 -1.53 11.49 7.51
C ALA A 10 -1.83 12.67 6.56
N GLY A 11 -1.57 13.92 6.98
CA GLY A 11 -1.77 15.12 6.17
C GLY A 11 -0.51 15.71 5.51
N LEU A 12 0.70 15.28 5.87
CA LEU A 12 1.95 15.87 5.37
C LEU A 12 2.81 14.84 4.64
N CYS A 13 3.57 15.29 3.64
CA CYS A 13 4.53 14.47 2.91
C CYS A 13 5.74 14.19 3.80
N TRP A 14 6.08 12.92 4.00
CA TRP A 14 7.24 12.52 4.80
C TRP A 14 8.58 13.01 4.23
N ARG A 15 8.64 13.33 2.93
CA ARG A 15 9.87 13.73 2.23
C ARG A 15 10.17 15.23 2.29
N CYS A 16 9.14 16.07 2.27
CA CYS A 16 9.32 17.54 2.23
C CYS A 16 8.40 18.32 3.16
N SER A 17 7.59 17.64 3.98
CA SER A 17 6.66 18.21 4.95
C SER A 17 5.52 19.07 4.36
N ALA A 18 5.43 19.20 3.03
CA ALA A 18 4.31 19.86 2.38
C ALA A 18 3.00 19.06 2.55
N PRO A 19 1.82 19.70 2.52
CA PRO A 19 0.55 19.00 2.60
C PRO A 19 0.38 17.91 1.54
N ASN A 20 -0.41 16.89 1.87
CA ASN A 20 -0.91 15.92 0.92
C ASN A 20 -2.32 16.28 0.47
N GLN A 21 -2.65 15.97 -0.77
CA GLN A 21 -4.01 15.90 -1.26
C GLN A 21 -4.41 14.44 -1.49
N ILE A 22 -5.71 14.14 -1.43
CA ILE A 22 -6.25 12.83 -1.81
C ILE A 22 -6.54 12.84 -3.29
N ARG A 23 -6.02 11.83 -4.00
CA ARG A 23 -6.34 11.53 -5.39
C ARG A 23 -6.80 10.09 -5.50
N THR A 24 -7.42 9.74 -6.62
CA THR A 24 -7.81 8.36 -6.92
C THR A 24 -6.98 7.86 -8.09
N SER A 25 -6.38 6.68 -7.97
CA SER A 25 -5.65 6.08 -9.09
C SER A 25 -6.63 5.78 -10.22
N GLY A 26 -6.23 6.04 -11.47
CA GLY A 26 -7.04 5.74 -12.65
C GLY A 26 -7.46 4.27 -12.71
N MET A 27 -8.55 4.01 -13.43
CA MET A 27 -9.01 2.65 -13.68
C MET A 27 -8.12 2.01 -14.76
N ASP A 28 -7.40 0.95 -14.38
CA ASP A 28 -6.58 0.10 -15.25
C ASP A 28 -6.84 -1.36 -14.84
N SER A 29 -7.39 -2.16 -15.76
CA SER A 29 -7.73 -3.58 -15.52
C SER A 29 -6.51 -4.45 -15.24
N GLU A 30 -5.32 -4.03 -15.65
CA GLU A 30 -4.07 -4.77 -15.39
C GLU A 30 -3.40 -4.37 -14.08
N ASN A 31 -3.93 -3.36 -13.37
CA ASN A 31 -3.37 -2.89 -12.12
C ASN A 31 -4.32 -3.20 -10.94
N PRO A 32 -3.98 -4.14 -10.05
CA PRO A 32 -4.82 -4.50 -8.89
C PRO A 32 -4.94 -3.37 -7.85
N ASN A 33 -4.16 -2.31 -7.99
CA ASN A 33 -4.23 -1.13 -7.14
C ASN A 33 -5.05 0.02 -7.75
N SER A 34 -5.66 -0.19 -8.93
CA SER A 34 -6.51 0.81 -9.59
C SER A 34 -7.75 1.16 -8.75
N GLY A 35 -8.30 2.36 -8.99
CA GLY A 35 -9.46 2.87 -8.25
C GLY A 35 -9.24 3.19 -6.77
N ARG A 36 -8.03 3.00 -6.23
CA ARG A 36 -7.74 3.30 -4.82
C ARG A 36 -7.52 4.79 -4.59
N PRO A 37 -8.03 5.36 -3.47
CA PRO A 37 -7.61 6.67 -3.03
C PRO A 37 -6.17 6.60 -2.49
N TYR A 38 -5.35 7.61 -2.79
CA TYR A 38 -3.99 7.75 -2.33
C TYR A 38 -3.64 9.18 -1.96
N ARG A 39 -2.62 9.34 -1.13
CA ARG A 39 -2.06 10.64 -0.75
C ARG A 39 -0.96 11.02 -1.71
N GLU A 40 -1.03 12.22 -2.26
CA GLU A 40 -0.02 12.80 -3.15
C GLU A 40 0.45 14.12 -2.56
N CYS A 41 1.77 14.37 -2.58
CA CYS A 41 2.32 15.63 -2.12
C CYS A 41 1.87 16.79 -3.03
N THR A 42 1.42 17.90 -2.43
CA THR A 42 1.01 19.09 -3.20
C THR A 42 2.19 19.92 -3.72
N ASN A 43 3.40 19.71 -3.18
CA ASN A 43 4.61 20.33 -3.69
C ASN A 43 5.03 19.65 -5.00
N ARG A 44 4.84 20.34 -6.13
CA ARG A 44 5.17 19.85 -7.47
C ARG A 44 6.66 19.51 -7.67
N ASN A 45 7.56 20.08 -6.87
CA ASN A 45 8.98 19.71 -6.92
C ASN A 45 9.27 18.38 -6.19
N CYS A 46 8.35 17.92 -5.34
CA CYS A 46 8.47 16.66 -4.60
C CYS A 46 7.66 15.53 -5.26
N ASP A 47 6.42 15.83 -5.67
CA ASP A 47 5.48 14.96 -6.41
C ASP A 47 5.42 13.51 -5.90
N SER A 48 5.56 13.34 -4.59
CA SER A 48 5.77 12.02 -3.99
C SER A 48 4.43 11.36 -3.63
N PHE A 49 4.30 10.09 -4.01
CA PHE A 49 3.23 9.21 -3.53
C PHE A 49 3.46 8.86 -2.05
N ASN A 50 2.49 9.20 -1.21
CA ASN A 50 2.55 9.06 0.25
C ASN A 50 1.52 8.03 0.77
N GLY A 51 1.35 6.93 0.03
CA GLY A 51 0.57 5.77 0.47
C GLY A 51 -0.91 5.83 0.10
N PHE A 52 -1.54 4.66 0.10
CA PHE A 52 -2.98 4.55 -0.08
C PHE A 52 -3.74 5.09 1.13
N ALA A 53 -4.90 5.69 0.88
CA ALA A 53 -5.74 6.32 1.89
C ALA A 53 -6.94 5.44 2.30
N ASP A 54 -7.12 4.29 1.65
CA ASP A 54 -8.13 3.29 2.01
C ASP A 54 -7.62 2.30 3.08
N HIS A 55 -8.51 1.38 3.45
CA HIS A 55 -8.23 0.31 4.41
C HIS A 55 -7.75 -1.02 3.80
N ARG A 56 -7.61 -1.12 2.47
CA ARG A 56 -7.25 -2.42 1.87
C ARG A 56 -5.83 -2.83 2.23
N GLY A 57 -5.68 -4.10 2.60
CA GLY A 57 -4.41 -4.69 3.04
C GLY A 57 -3.89 -4.21 4.39
N LEU A 58 -4.73 -3.53 5.20
CA LEU A 58 -4.41 -3.21 6.59
C LEU A 58 -4.69 -4.40 7.50
N ASP A 59 -3.73 -4.71 8.36
CA ASP A 59 -3.90 -5.61 9.51
C ASP A 59 -3.10 -5.02 10.67
N PRO A 60 -3.69 -4.83 11.87
CA PRO A 60 -2.97 -4.31 13.03
C PRO A 60 -1.81 -5.20 13.49
N ASN A 61 -1.82 -6.49 13.14
CA ASN A 61 -0.77 -7.45 13.48
C ASN A 61 0.38 -7.46 12.46
N HIS A 62 0.27 -6.69 11.36
CA HIS A 62 1.39 -6.54 10.44
C HIS A 62 2.58 -5.88 11.12
N ARG A 63 3.78 -6.26 10.65
CA ARG A 63 5.04 -5.65 11.10
C ARG A 63 4.95 -4.12 10.96
N HIS A 64 5.31 -3.43 12.03
CA HIS A 64 5.36 -1.98 12.03
C HIS A 64 6.58 -1.49 11.25
N CYS A 65 6.40 -0.37 10.55
CA CYS A 65 7.47 0.37 9.92
C CYS A 65 8.31 1.09 10.97
N GLU A 66 9.49 1.59 10.55
CA GLU A 66 10.37 2.40 11.40
C GLU A 66 9.68 3.66 11.97
N CYS A 67 8.66 4.17 11.27
CA CYS A 67 7.83 5.28 11.75
C CYS A 67 6.77 4.89 12.80
N GLY A 68 6.75 3.64 13.26
CA GLY A 68 5.81 3.14 14.27
C GLY A 68 4.39 2.88 13.74
N ILE A 69 4.13 3.06 12.45
CA ILE A 69 2.84 2.75 11.82
C ILE A 69 2.88 1.32 11.27
N PRO A 70 1.79 0.52 11.39
CA PRO A 70 1.73 -0.81 10.77
C PRO A 70 1.95 -0.74 9.26
N SER A 71 2.43 -1.83 8.68
CA SER A 71 2.47 -1.97 7.24
C SER A 71 1.14 -2.44 6.66
N ARG A 72 0.98 -2.22 5.35
CA ARG A 72 -0.10 -2.77 4.54
C ARG A 72 0.47 -3.71 3.48
N ILE A 73 -0.33 -4.69 3.08
CA ILE A 73 -0.03 -5.54 1.93
C ILE A 73 -0.47 -4.82 0.66
N VAL A 74 0.37 -4.87 -0.37
CA VAL A 74 0.11 -4.30 -1.69
C VAL A 74 0.49 -5.32 -2.75
N ALA A 75 -0.31 -5.44 -3.80
CA ALA A 75 0.01 -6.26 -4.96
C ALA A 75 1.00 -5.56 -5.89
N ARG A 76 1.98 -6.31 -6.42
CA ARG A 76 2.81 -5.82 -7.51
C ARG A 76 1.97 -5.68 -8.78
N ARG A 77 2.16 -4.55 -9.48
CA ARG A 77 1.55 -4.32 -10.80
C ARG A 77 2.08 -5.30 -11.85
N ASN A 78 3.36 -5.64 -11.80
CA ASN A 78 3.96 -6.54 -12.79
C ASN A 78 3.85 -7.98 -12.31
N ARG A 79 3.59 -8.88 -13.27
CA ARG A 79 3.73 -10.32 -13.09
C ARG A 79 5.22 -10.69 -13.10
N ASN A 80 5.60 -11.75 -12.42
CA ASN A 80 6.94 -12.32 -12.47
C ASN A 80 7.11 -13.23 -13.70
N ALA A 81 8.29 -13.85 -13.85
CA ALA A 81 8.62 -14.70 -15.00
C ALA A 81 7.68 -15.91 -15.20
N ARG A 82 6.93 -16.30 -14.15
CA ARG A 82 5.94 -17.39 -14.18
C ARG A 82 4.52 -16.90 -14.45
N GLY A 83 4.35 -15.61 -14.79
CA GLY A 83 3.04 -15.00 -15.00
C GLY A 83 2.22 -14.82 -13.73
N LYS A 84 2.85 -14.87 -12.55
CA LYS A 84 2.17 -14.71 -11.24
C LYS A 84 2.42 -13.33 -10.65
N ARG A 85 1.50 -12.87 -9.81
CA ARG A 85 1.67 -11.66 -9.02
C ARG A 85 2.22 -12.00 -7.64
N GLU A 86 3.00 -11.08 -7.11
CA GLU A 86 3.57 -11.16 -5.77
C GLU A 86 3.05 -10.00 -4.93
N LEU A 87 3.05 -10.18 -3.62
CA LEU A 87 2.62 -9.18 -2.66
C LEU A 87 3.83 -8.66 -1.88
N PHE A 88 3.76 -7.42 -1.41
CA PHE A 88 4.80 -6.84 -0.58
C PHE A 88 4.23 -5.92 0.50
N TYR A 89 5.00 -5.75 1.58
CA TYR A 89 4.66 -4.86 2.68
C TYR A 89 5.18 -3.44 2.43
N ARG A 90 4.30 -2.45 2.62
CA ARG A 90 4.63 -1.02 2.55
C ARG A 90 4.02 -0.27 3.73
N CYS A 91 4.60 0.86 4.13
CA CYS A 91 4.00 1.71 5.16
C CYS A 91 2.53 2.01 4.86
N ALA A 92 1.64 1.73 5.83
CA ALA A 92 0.19 1.87 5.64
C ALA A 92 -0.21 3.29 5.25
N ASN A 93 0.40 4.30 5.86
CA ASN A 93 0.03 5.70 5.64
C ASN A 93 1.06 6.46 4.81
N GLY A 94 2.08 5.77 4.29
CA GLY A 94 3.20 6.41 3.58
C GLY A 94 3.91 7.47 4.42
N THR A 95 3.83 7.39 5.75
CA THR A 95 4.54 8.28 6.70
C THR A 95 6.05 8.02 6.68
N CYS A 96 6.47 6.90 6.09
CA CYS A 96 7.84 6.70 5.64
C CYS A 96 7.84 5.99 4.28
N GLY A 97 8.97 6.07 3.57
CA GLY A 97 9.20 5.38 2.30
C GLY A 97 9.41 3.86 2.43
N ALA A 98 9.23 3.27 3.62
CA ALA A 98 9.64 1.90 3.89
C ALA A 98 8.87 0.87 3.05
N ARG A 99 9.66 0.01 2.41
CA ARG A 99 9.24 -1.27 1.84
C ARG A 99 9.86 -2.38 2.69
N LEU A 100 9.03 -3.13 3.41
CA LEU A 100 9.50 -4.10 4.40
C LEU A 100 9.83 -5.49 3.82
N GLY A 101 9.67 -5.65 2.50
CA GLY A 101 9.94 -6.91 1.78
C GLY A 101 8.68 -7.54 1.20
N ASP A 102 8.87 -8.70 0.58
CA ASP A 102 7.79 -9.48 -0.03
C ASP A 102 7.05 -10.32 1.01
N VAL A 103 5.76 -10.59 0.77
CA VAL A 103 4.98 -11.50 1.62
C VAL A 103 5.47 -12.93 1.36
N ARG A 104 5.85 -13.63 2.44
CA ARG A 104 6.45 -14.96 2.38
C ARG A 104 5.61 -15.96 3.16
N GLY A 105 5.52 -17.18 2.65
CA GLY A 105 4.86 -18.29 3.33
C GLY A 105 5.74 -18.94 4.42
N PRO A 106 5.24 -19.98 5.09
CA PRO A 106 5.98 -20.69 6.15
C PRO A 106 7.34 -21.25 5.72
N SER A 107 7.48 -21.60 4.43
CA SER A 107 8.75 -22.08 3.84
C SER A 107 9.77 -20.96 3.59
N GLY A 108 9.44 -19.70 3.92
CA GLY A 108 10.25 -18.52 3.61
C GLY A 108 10.23 -18.11 2.13
N ARG A 109 9.52 -18.84 1.26
CA ARG A 109 9.37 -18.49 -0.17
C ARG A 109 8.35 -17.37 -0.34
N VAL A 110 8.57 -16.51 -1.36
CA VAL A 110 7.62 -15.47 -1.75
C VAL A 110 6.30 -16.14 -2.18
N LEU A 111 5.19 -15.61 -1.68
CA LEU A 111 3.87 -16.06 -2.10
C LEU A 111 3.53 -15.49 -3.47
N GLU A 112 3.04 -16.36 -4.34
CA GLU A 112 2.70 -16.05 -5.72
C GLU A 112 1.24 -16.40 -5.98
N PHE A 113 0.57 -15.52 -6.73
CA PHE A 113 -0.86 -15.58 -6.94
C PHE A 113 -1.18 -15.47 -8.43
N THR A 114 -2.21 -16.18 -8.89
CA THR A 114 -2.82 -15.93 -10.20
C THR A 114 -3.56 -14.60 -10.18
N ASP A 115 -3.87 -14.04 -11.35
CA ASP A 115 -4.71 -12.84 -11.43
C ASP A 115 -6.08 -13.08 -10.79
N ALA A 116 -6.73 -14.21 -11.08
CA ALA A 116 -8.01 -14.56 -10.46
C ALA A 116 -7.96 -14.68 -8.92
N GLN A 117 -6.81 -15.05 -8.34
CA GLN A 117 -6.63 -15.02 -6.88
C GLN A 117 -6.48 -13.58 -6.39
N ILE A 118 -5.75 -12.74 -7.11
CA ILE A 118 -5.56 -11.33 -6.80
C ILE A 118 -6.89 -10.57 -6.88
N ASP A 119 -7.71 -10.83 -7.89
CA ASP A 119 -9.02 -10.20 -8.03
C ASP A 119 -9.91 -10.51 -6.82
N LYS A 120 -9.97 -11.79 -6.39
CA LYS A 120 -10.69 -12.18 -5.17
C LYS A 120 -10.17 -11.47 -3.93
N MET A 121 -8.86 -11.28 -3.83
CA MET A 121 -8.25 -10.56 -2.70
C MET A 121 -8.56 -9.06 -2.75
N VAL A 122 -8.61 -8.45 -3.94
CA VAL A 122 -9.03 -7.05 -4.15
C VAL A 122 -10.49 -6.88 -3.74
N ASP A 123 -11.38 -7.75 -4.20
CA ASP A 123 -12.82 -7.73 -3.88
C ASP A 123 -13.06 -7.91 -2.37
N ALA A 124 -12.24 -8.73 -1.71
CA ALA A 124 -12.27 -8.92 -0.26
C ALA A 124 -11.58 -7.79 0.53
N GLY A 125 -11.00 -6.78 -0.13
CA GLY A 125 -10.26 -5.68 0.52
C GLY A 125 -8.95 -6.11 1.18
N GLN A 126 -8.41 -7.28 0.84
CA GLN A 126 -7.19 -7.83 1.44
C GLN A 126 -5.91 -7.21 0.87
N ILE A 127 -5.96 -6.58 -0.31
CA ILE A 127 -4.83 -5.93 -0.99
C ILE A 127 -5.24 -4.70 -1.79
#